data_AF-A0AAU7UST5-F1
#
_entry.id   AF-A0AAU7UST5-F1
#
_cell.length_a   1.000
_cell.length_b   1.000
_cell.length_c   1.000
_cell.angle_alpha   90.00
_cell.angle_beta   90.00
_cell.angle_gamma   90.00
#
_symmetry.space_group_name_H-M   'P 1'
#
loop_
_entity.id
_entity.type
_entity.pdbx_description
1 polymer ?
#
loop_
_entity_poly.entity_id
_entity_poly.type
_entity_poly.pdbx_seq_one_letter_code
_entity_poly.pdbx_strand_id
1 'polypeptide(L)'
;MPVAHFHLLDGRFSAEQRHRLLVEASHCYSEVLDSPLERVRTFIVRYTTDDVAVAGAVASESSTAAPYFTAIVLAGRPRAQREELAARFTDLIVDVLGVPRSAVRGRIIEVDPANWFIGGHSAAGVRADEIAARADSGSSI
;
A
#
# COMPACT_ATOMS: atom_id res chain seq x y z
N MET A 1 5.85 2.57 8.71
CA MET A 1 5.23 1.23 8.59
C MET A 1 4.10 1.34 7.57
N PRO A 2 4.40 1.20 6.28
CA PRO A 2 3.39 1.37 5.25
C PRO A 2 2.53 0.11 5.06
N VAL A 3 1.23 0.31 4.81
CA VAL A 3 0.30 -0.78 4.47
C VAL A 3 -0.39 -0.47 3.14
N ALA A 4 -0.46 -1.45 2.25
CA ALA A 4 -1.27 -1.36 1.03
C ALA A 4 -2.33 -2.46 0.97
N HIS A 5 -3.53 -2.10 0.49
CA HIS A 5 -4.57 -3.03 0.07
C HIS A 5 -4.79 -2.87 -1.42
N PHE A 6 -4.74 -3.97 -2.16
CA PHE A 6 -5.12 -4.04 -3.57
C PHE A 6 -6.45 -4.79 -3.68
N HIS A 7 -7.46 -4.09 -4.17
CA HIS A 7 -8.83 -4.55 -4.28
C HIS A 7 -9.05 -5.07 -5.69
N LEU A 8 -9.23 -6.39 -5.82
CA LEU A 8 -9.26 -7.11 -7.10
C LEU A 8 -10.51 -7.99 -7.20
N LEU A 9 -10.98 -8.23 -8.43
CA LEU A 9 -11.98 -9.26 -8.71
C LEU A 9 -11.37 -10.66 -8.55
N ASP A 10 -12.10 -11.55 -7.88
CA ASP A 10 -11.71 -12.94 -7.73
C ASP A 10 -11.75 -13.69 -9.07
N GLY A 11 -10.85 -14.67 -9.23
CA GLY A 11 -10.72 -15.46 -10.45
C GLY A 11 -10.21 -14.70 -11.69
N ARG A 12 -10.11 -13.36 -11.64
CA ARG A 12 -9.69 -12.54 -12.79
C ARG A 12 -8.17 -12.50 -13.01
N PHE A 13 -7.39 -12.67 -11.95
CA PHE A 13 -5.93 -12.60 -11.98
C PHE A 13 -5.29 -13.84 -11.37
N SER A 14 -4.22 -14.32 -12.00
CA SER A 14 -3.53 -15.53 -11.57
C SER A 14 -2.87 -15.36 -10.20
N ALA A 15 -2.56 -16.47 -9.54
CA ALA A 15 -1.79 -16.44 -8.29
C ALA A 15 -0.42 -15.76 -8.50
N GLU A 16 0.24 -16.05 -9.63
CA GLU A 16 1.53 -15.47 -9.97
C GLU A 16 1.47 -13.94 -10.08
N GLN A 17 0.48 -13.42 -10.81
CA GLN A 17 0.28 -11.97 -10.93
C GLN A 17 0.04 -11.33 -9.55
N ARG A 18 -0.79 -11.97 -8.71
CA ARG A 18 -1.06 -11.47 -7.35
C ARG A 18 0.18 -11.49 -6.47
N HIS A 19 0.99 -12.55 -6.53
CA HIS A 19 2.23 -12.66 -5.74
C HIS A 19 3.24 -11.62 -6.19
N ARG A 20 3.45 -11.48 -7.50
CA ARG A 20 4.33 -10.47 -8.09
C ARG A 20 3.92 -9.06 -7.66
N LEU A 21 2.63 -8.73 -7.76
CA LEU A 21 2.11 -7.43 -7.31
C LEU A 21 2.40 -7.17 -5.83
N LEU A 22 2.16 -8.16 -4.95
CA LEU A 22 2.41 -8.01 -3.51
C LEU A 22 3.89 -7.76 -3.19
N VAL A 23 4.78 -8.52 -3.81
CA VAL A 23 6.24 -8.42 -3.57
C VAL A 23 6.78 -7.11 -4.12
N GLU A 24 6.54 -6.81 -5.40
CA GLU A 24 7.05 -5.60 -6.03
C GLU A 24 6.47 -4.32 -5.41
N ALA A 25 5.20 -4.34 -5.00
CA ALA A 25 4.61 -3.21 -4.27
C ALA A 25 5.31 -2.98 -2.92
N SER A 26 5.75 -4.06 -2.24
CA SER A 26 6.47 -3.94 -0.97
C SER A 26 7.81 -3.23 -1.14
N HIS A 27 8.56 -3.61 -2.18
CA HIS A 27 9.83 -2.95 -2.54
C HIS A 27 9.60 -1.50 -2.96
N CYS A 28 8.63 -1.24 -3.84
CA CYS A 28 8.27 0.12 -4.25
C CYS A 28 7.93 1.01 -3.04
N TYR A 29 7.20 0.49 -2.06
CA TYR A 29 6.87 1.24 -0.84
C TYR A 29 8.13 1.58 -0.03
N SER A 30 9.00 0.59 0.16
CA SER A 30 10.26 0.74 0.90
C SER A 30 11.13 1.82 0.27
N GLU A 31 11.29 1.78 -1.05
CA GLU A 31 12.08 2.72 -1.82
C GLU A 31 11.51 4.14 -1.77
N VAL A 32 10.23 4.31 -2.11
CA VAL A 32 9.64 5.66 -2.24
C VAL A 32 9.52 6.37 -0.90
N LEU A 33 9.31 5.65 0.19
CA LEU A 33 9.15 6.23 1.53
C LEU A 33 10.39 6.14 2.41
N ASP A 34 11.53 5.69 1.89
CA ASP A 34 12.74 5.43 2.67
C ASP A 34 12.43 4.65 3.96
N SER A 35 11.58 3.62 3.81
CA SER A 35 11.08 2.83 4.93
C SER A 35 11.70 1.45 4.88
N PRO A 36 12.11 0.88 6.03
CA PRO A 36 12.63 -0.49 6.05
C PRO A 36 11.62 -1.49 5.48
N LEU A 37 12.08 -2.44 4.67
CA LEU A 37 11.21 -3.37 3.95
C LEU A 37 10.43 -4.28 4.90
N GLU A 38 11.04 -4.71 6.00
CA GLU A 38 10.43 -5.58 7.02
C GLU A 38 9.23 -4.92 7.74
N ARG A 39 9.09 -3.60 7.56
CA ARG A 39 8.01 -2.78 8.11
C ARG A 39 6.83 -2.62 7.16
N VAL A 40 6.96 -3.07 5.91
CA VAL A 40 5.94 -2.96 4.85
C VAL A 40 4.98 -4.14 4.93
N ARG A 41 3.69 -3.90 4.68
CA ARG A 41 2.70 -4.96 4.46
C ARG A 41 1.85 -4.65 3.24
N THR A 42 1.62 -5.65 2.41
CA THR A 42 0.74 -5.55 1.26
C THR A 42 -0.27 -6.69 1.32
N PHE A 43 -1.52 -6.40 0.95
CA PHE A 43 -2.62 -7.35 1.00
C PHE A 43 -3.42 -7.31 -0.30
N ILE A 44 -3.93 -8.47 -0.73
CA ILE A 44 -4.98 -8.54 -1.74
C ILE A 44 -6.32 -8.69 -1.01
N VAL A 45 -7.26 -7.80 -1.30
CA VAL A 45 -8.68 -7.93 -0.95
C VAL A 45 -9.41 -8.36 -2.20
N ARG A 46 -10.08 -9.51 -2.15
CA ARG A 46 -10.81 -10.07 -3.30
C ARG A 46 -12.31 -9.86 -3.15
N TYR A 47 -12.96 -9.58 -4.27
CA TYR A 47 -14.41 -9.45 -4.37
C TYR A 47 -14.94 -10.41 -5.42
N THR A 48 -16.12 -10.97 -5.19
CA THR A 48 -16.80 -11.71 -6.26
C THR A 48 -17.21 -10.73 -7.37
N THR A 49 -17.48 -11.25 -8.57
CA THR A 49 -17.93 -10.42 -9.68
C THR A 49 -19.32 -9.80 -9.46
N ASP A 50 -20.12 -10.37 -8.54
CA ASP A 50 -21.46 -9.85 -8.22
C ASP A 50 -21.43 -8.72 -7.17
N ASP A 51 -20.32 -8.57 -6.44
CA ASP A 51 -20.16 -7.58 -5.36
C ASP A 51 -19.43 -6.30 -5.80
N VAL A 52 -19.16 -6.15 -7.10
CA VAL A 52 -18.45 -5.00 -7.65
C VAL A 52 -19.21 -4.44 -8.84
N ALA A 53 -19.47 -3.14 -8.81
CA ALA A 53 -20.01 -2.41 -9.95
C ALA A 53 -19.05 -1.28 -10.36
N VAL A 54 -18.87 -1.11 -11.67
CA VAL A 54 -18.03 -0.07 -12.27
C VAL A 54 -18.85 0.65 -13.32
N ALA A 55 -18.89 1.98 -13.25
CA ALA A 55 -19.69 2.81 -14.15
C ALA A 55 -21.18 2.40 -14.22
N GLY A 56 -21.71 1.89 -13.10
CA GLY A 56 -23.11 1.45 -13.00
C GLY A 56 -23.41 0.03 -13.49
N ALA A 57 -22.40 -0.73 -13.94
CA ALA A 57 -22.57 -2.12 -14.37
C ALA A 57 -21.85 -3.08 -13.42
N VAL A 58 -22.51 -4.18 -13.06
CA VAL A 58 -21.93 -5.24 -12.20
C VAL A 58 -20.83 -5.99 -12.98
N ALA A 59 -19.78 -6.42 -12.30
CA ALA A 59 -18.62 -7.04 -12.92
C ALA A 59 -18.90 -8.44 -13.48
N SER A 60 -19.97 -9.13 -13.05
CA SER A 60 -20.40 -10.40 -13.68
C SER A 60 -21.00 -10.18 -15.07
N GLU A 61 -21.49 -8.97 -15.35
CA GLU A 61 -22.08 -8.58 -16.64
C GLU A 61 -21.11 -7.77 -17.51
N SER A 62 -19.90 -7.48 -17.02
CA SER A 62 -18.91 -6.67 -17.75
C SER A 62 -17.50 -7.26 -17.68
N SER A 63 -16.66 -6.96 -18.67
CA SER A 63 -15.27 -7.42 -18.69
C SER A 63 -14.30 -6.50 -17.94
N THR A 64 -14.83 -5.49 -17.23
CA THR A 64 -14.07 -4.41 -16.60
C THR A 64 -13.43 -4.87 -15.29
N ALA A 65 -12.10 -4.89 -15.22
CA ALA A 65 -11.38 -5.37 -14.03
C ALA A 65 -11.22 -4.33 -12.90
N ALA A 66 -11.39 -3.05 -13.20
CA ALA A 66 -11.25 -1.86 -12.34
C ALA A 66 -10.46 -2.03 -11.01
N PRO A 67 -9.14 -2.27 -11.05
CA PRO A 67 -8.35 -2.39 -9.83
C PRO A 67 -8.35 -1.08 -9.04
N TYR A 68 -8.53 -1.21 -7.73
CA TYR A 68 -8.46 -0.10 -6.78
C TYR A 68 -7.41 -0.41 -5.72
N PHE A 69 -6.61 0.58 -5.32
CA PHE A 69 -5.69 0.41 -4.19
C PHE A 69 -5.90 1.47 -3.11
N THR A 70 -5.65 1.06 -1.87
CA THR A 70 -5.50 1.97 -0.73
C THR A 70 -4.09 1.83 -0.17
N ALA A 71 -3.33 2.92 -0.09
CA ALA A 71 -2.00 2.94 0.50
C ALA A 71 -1.97 3.86 1.72
N ILE A 72 -1.67 3.28 2.89
CA ILE A 72 -1.64 3.97 4.18
C ILE A 72 -0.21 4.39 4.50
N VAL A 73 0.00 5.69 4.67
CA VAL A 73 1.28 6.31 5.04
C VAL A 73 1.13 7.04 6.37
N LEU A 74 2.22 7.16 7.13
CA LEU A 74 2.21 8.05 8.29
C LEU A 74 2.16 9.51 7.83
N ALA A 75 1.41 10.34 8.54
CA ALA A 75 1.35 11.78 8.31
C ALA A 75 2.76 12.40 8.42
N GLY A 76 3.00 13.46 7.65
CA GLY A 76 4.30 14.14 7.57
C GLY A 76 5.21 13.65 6.44
N ARG A 77 4.78 12.65 5.65
CA ARG A 77 5.49 12.30 4.41
C ARG A 77 5.34 13.39 3.35
N PRO A 78 6.44 13.81 2.67
CA PRO A 78 6.38 14.78 1.60
C PRO A 78 5.32 14.42 0.56
N ARG A 79 4.61 15.44 0.07
CA ARG A 79 3.60 15.27 -0.98
C ARG A 79 4.16 14.57 -2.21
N ALA A 80 5.38 14.95 -2.63
CA ALA A 80 6.05 14.33 -3.76
C ALA A 80 6.24 12.81 -3.59
N GLN A 81 6.59 12.33 -2.39
CA GLN A 81 6.68 10.89 -2.13
C GLN A 81 5.33 10.19 -2.25
N ARG A 82 4.24 10.84 -1.80
CA ARG A 82 2.88 10.29 -1.91
C ARG A 82 2.39 10.23 -3.36
N GLU A 83 2.71 11.25 -4.15
CA GLU A 83 2.39 11.31 -5.57
C GLU A 83 3.19 10.26 -6.36
N GLU A 84 4.49 10.15 -6.08
CA GLU A 84 5.36 9.13 -6.68
C GLU A 84 4.89 7.72 -6.35
N LEU A 85 4.54 7.45 -5.09
CA LEU A 85 4.02 6.15 -4.67
C LEU A 85 2.74 5.79 -5.44
N ALA A 86 1.81 6.74 -5.56
CA ALA A 86 0.57 6.52 -6.30
C ALA A 86 0.83 6.26 -7.80
N ALA A 87 1.78 6.98 -8.40
CA ALA A 87 2.18 6.79 -9.79
C ALA A 87 2.80 5.40 -10.01
N ARG A 88 3.81 5.02 -9.22
CA ARG A 88 4.48 3.71 -9.34
C ARG A 88 3.56 2.54 -9.05
N PHE A 89 2.64 2.66 -8.08
CA PHE A 89 1.63 1.62 -7.86
C PHE A 89 0.69 1.47 -9.06
N THR A 90 0.32 2.58 -9.69
CA THR A 90 -0.48 2.54 -10.91
C THR A 90 0.27 1.84 -12.04
N ASP A 91 1.55 2.17 -12.25
CA ASP A 91 2.40 1.54 -13.27
C ASP A 91 2.54 0.03 -13.01
N LEU A 92 2.80 -0.35 -11.76
CA LEU A 92 2.94 -1.75 -11.34
C LEU A 92 1.66 -2.55 -11.58
N ILE A 93 0.50 -1.98 -11.25
CA ILE A 93 -0.80 -2.63 -11.50
C ILE A 93 -1.02 -2.84 -13.00
N VAL A 94 -0.71 -1.83 -13.83
CA VAL A 94 -0.84 -1.93 -15.29
C VAL A 94 0.07 -3.03 -15.84
N ASP A 95 1.34 -3.06 -15.44
CA ASP A 95 2.32 -4.03 -15.91
C ASP A 95 1.98 -5.46 -15.46
N VAL A 96 1.72 -5.65 -14.17
CA VAL A 96 1.52 -6.99 -13.60
C VAL A 96 0.16 -7.57 -13.97
N LEU A 97 -0.89 -6.75 -13.95
CA LEU A 97 -2.27 -7.23 -14.17
C LEU A 97 -2.73 -7.10 -15.63
N GLY A 98 -2.00 -6.37 -16.47
CA GLY A 98 -2.36 -6.17 -17.88
C GLY A 98 -3.64 -5.37 -18.08
N VAL A 99 -3.96 -4.48 -17.14
CA VAL A 99 -5.19 -3.65 -17.19
C VAL A 99 -4.90 -2.26 -17.79
N PRO A 100 -5.89 -1.60 -18.42
CA PRO A 100 -5.70 -0.24 -18.89
C PRO A 100 -5.48 0.71 -17.71
N ARG A 101 -4.49 1.61 -17.82
CA ARG A 101 -4.18 2.63 -16.80
C ARG A 101 -5.41 3.43 -16.37
N SER A 102 -6.28 3.76 -17.32
CA SER A 102 -7.49 4.54 -17.06
C SER A 102 -8.48 3.84 -16.12
N ALA A 103 -8.42 2.51 -15.99
CA ALA A 103 -9.24 1.72 -15.09
C ALA A 103 -8.67 1.61 -13.67
N VAL A 104 -7.40 2.00 -13.46
CA VAL A 104 -6.77 1.93 -12.14
C VAL A 104 -7.15 3.17 -11.33
N ARG A 105 -7.53 2.95 -10.07
CA ARG A 105 -7.77 4.02 -9.09
C ARG A 105 -6.99 3.75 -7.81
N GLY A 106 -6.63 4.82 -7.13
CA GLY A 106 -5.80 4.76 -5.94
C GLY A 106 -6.18 5.81 -4.91
N ARG A 107 -6.00 5.47 -3.64
CA ARG A 107 -6.17 6.38 -2.51
C ARG A 107 -4.96 6.30 -1.59
N ILE A 108 -4.32 7.44 -1.33
CA ILE A 108 -3.36 7.58 -0.22
C ILE A 108 -4.13 8.01 1.03
N ILE A 109 -3.88 7.33 2.15
CA ILE A 109 -4.43 7.69 3.46
C ILE A 109 -3.26 8.04 4.37
N GLU A 110 -3.22 9.29 4.82
CA GLU A 110 -2.28 9.73 5.86
C GLU A 110 -2.86 9.41 7.24
N VAL A 111 -2.09 8.74 8.08
CA VAL A 111 -2.48 8.38 9.45
C VAL A 111 -1.56 9.07 10.44
N ASP A 112 -2.15 9.72 11.44
CA ASP A 112 -1.42 10.27 12.57
C ASP A 112 -0.59 9.16 13.27
N PRO A 113 0.73 9.34 13.46
CA PRO A 113 1.58 8.37 14.16
C PRO A 113 1.09 7.98 15.56
N ALA A 114 0.29 8.81 16.24
CA ALA A 114 -0.35 8.48 17.51
C ALA A 114 -1.45 7.40 17.38
N ASN A 115 -2.07 7.32 16.21
CA ASN A 115 -3.15 6.37 15.90
C ASN A 115 -2.65 5.12 15.16
N TRP A 116 -1.34 4.99 14.96
CA TRP A 116 -0.74 3.82 14.35
C TRP A 116 0.02 3.02 15.39
N PHE A 117 -0.32 1.74 15.59
CA PHE A 117 0.27 0.91 16.64
C PHE A 117 1.20 -0.17 16.08
N ILE A 118 2.33 -0.40 16.76
CA ILE A 118 3.36 -1.38 16.45
C ILE A 118 3.63 -2.14 17.75
N GLY A 119 3.33 -3.44 17.77
CA GLY A 119 3.51 -4.26 18.96
C GLY A 119 2.75 -3.74 20.20
N GLY A 120 1.63 -3.04 20.01
CA GLY A 120 0.85 -2.44 21.10
C GLY A 120 1.22 -1.01 21.47
N HIS A 121 2.28 -0.43 20.90
CA HIS A 121 2.72 0.95 21.16
C HIS A 121 2.47 1.86 19.96
N SER A 122 2.14 3.12 20.19
CA SER A 122 1.97 4.07 19.07
C SER A 122 3.31 4.29 18.34
N ALA A 123 3.27 4.56 17.04
CA ALA A 123 4.46 4.82 16.25
C ALA A 123 5.19 6.09 16.72
N ALA A 124 4.43 7.06 17.24
CA ALA A 124 4.99 8.22 17.93
C ALA A 124 5.82 7.82 19.16
N GLY A 125 5.28 6.91 20.01
CA GLY A 125 5.96 6.40 21.19
C GLY A 125 7.21 5.59 20.83
N VAL A 126 7.08 4.62 19.92
CA VAL A 126 8.22 3.79 19.47
C VAL A 126 9.36 4.65 18.92
N ARG A 127 9.06 5.71 18.17
CA ARG A 127 10.10 6.60 17.64
C ARG A 127 10.77 7.42 18.74
N ALA A 128 10.03 7.86 19.75
CA ALA A 128 10.61 8.55 20.91
C ALA A 128 11.56 7.61 21.67
N ASP A 129 11.15 6.36 21.91
CA ASP A 129 11.95 5.33 22.58
C ASP A 129 13.22 4.99 21.77
N GLU A 130 13.11 4.83 20.44
CA GLU A 130 14.25 4.62 19.53
C GLU A 130 15.27 5.78 19.61
N ILE A 131 14.80 7.02 19.74
CA ILE A 131 15.67 8.21 19.85
C ILE A 131 16.32 8.26 21.24
N ALA A 132 15.56 8.02 22.30
CA ALA A 132 16.08 8.02 23.68
C ALA A 132 17.17 6.95 23.87
N ALA A 133 16.92 5.72 23.39
CA ALA A 133 17.89 4.63 23.46
C ALA A 133 19.20 4.94 22.70
N ARG A 134 19.14 5.71 21.60
CA ARG A 134 20.34 6.17 20.86
C ARG A 134 21.11 7.26 21.60
N ALA A 135 20.42 8.12 22.35
CA ALA A 135 21.06 9.16 23.15
C ALA A 135 21.84 8.55 24.34
N ASP A 136 21.25 7.57 25.03
CA ASP A 136 21.89 6.90 26.17
C ASP A 136 23.11 6.06 25.77
N SER A 137 23.05 5.41 24.59
CA SER A 137 24.18 4.64 24.05
C SER A 137 25.31 5.50 23.46
N GLY A 138 25.04 6.76 23.10
CA GLY A 138 26.04 7.72 22.63
C GLY A 138 26.76 8.49 23.74
N SER A 139 26.28 8.43 24.98
CA SER A 139 26.83 9.19 26.11
C SER A 139 27.76 8.38 27.03
N SER A 140 28.12 7.15 26.65
CA SER A 140 28.98 6.23 27.41
C SER A 140 30.41 6.10 26.85
N ILE A 141 30.99 7.16 26.28
CA ILE A 141 32.40 7.24 25.84
C ILE A 141 33.11 8.38 26.57
#